data_AF-A0A7S2FE44-F1
#
_entry.id   AF-A0A7S2FE44-F1
#
_cell.length_a   1.000
_cell.length_b   1.000
_cell.length_c   1.000
_cell.angle_alpha   90.00
_cell.angle_beta   90.00
_cell.angle_gamma   90.00
#
_symmetry.space_group_name_H-M   'P 1'
#
loop_
_entity.id
_entity.type
_entity.pdbx_description
1 polymer ?
#
loop_
_entity_poly.entity_id
_entity_poly.type
_entity_poly.pdbx_seq_one_letter_code
_entity_poly.pdbx_strand_id
1 'polypeptide(L)'
;GCFLAVSGAKDETMTDEWMESARKLKEIDGLLKPFLLEGKKQGGSAGLISSLERAQTVLYRNACLVQEIERQHDLAAAAPHSPHRNAILAQAAELTAELNHGLDEAIEAYSKTTGGALGPGR
;
A
#
# COMPACT_ATOMS: atom_id res chain seq x y z
N GLY A 1 -12.95 -6.53 6.27
CA GLY A 1 -11.60 -6.55 5.66
C GLY A 1 -11.38 -5.21 5.00
N CYS A 2 -10.19 -4.65 5.14
CA CYS A 2 -9.83 -3.39 4.49
C CYS A 2 -9.84 -3.57 2.96
N PHE A 3 -10.50 -2.66 2.24
CA PHE A 3 -10.65 -2.71 0.78
C PHE A 3 -10.08 -1.42 0.19
N LEU A 4 -9.14 -1.53 -0.75
CA LEU A 4 -8.53 -0.38 -1.43
C LEU A 4 -9.54 0.32 -2.35
N ALA A 5 -10.36 1.19 -1.78
CA ALA A 5 -11.15 2.17 -2.51
C ALA A 5 -10.66 3.56 -2.06
N VAL A 6 -9.71 4.12 -2.79
CA VAL A 6 -9.33 5.54 -2.63
C VAL A 6 -10.49 6.35 -3.19
N SER A 7 -11.20 7.10 -2.35
CA SER A 7 -12.24 8.01 -2.83
C SER A 7 -11.57 9.22 -3.49
N GLY A 8 -11.94 9.49 -4.74
CA GLY A 8 -11.32 10.52 -5.56
C GLY A 8 -11.77 11.94 -5.23
N ALA A 9 -11.73 12.35 -3.95
CA ALA A 9 -12.01 13.73 -3.55
C ALA A 9 -10.87 14.63 -4.04
N LYS A 10 -11.09 15.22 -5.23
CA LYS A 10 -10.20 16.19 -5.88
C LYS A 10 -10.23 17.51 -5.13
N ASP A 11 -9.26 17.73 -4.24
CA ASP A 11 -8.89 19.09 -3.84
C ASP A 11 -7.62 19.47 -4.63
N GLU A 12 -7.75 20.45 -5.54
CA GLU A 12 -6.78 20.72 -6.63
C GLU A 12 -5.39 21.21 -6.17
N THR A 13 -5.18 21.39 -4.86
CA THR A 13 -3.92 21.89 -4.28
C THR A 13 -3.10 20.85 -3.51
N MET A 14 -3.60 19.63 -3.36
CA MET A 14 -2.89 18.54 -2.68
C MET A 14 -2.55 17.47 -3.72
N THR A 15 -1.42 17.61 -4.42
CA THR A 15 -0.74 16.42 -4.98
C THR A 15 -0.15 15.65 -3.81
N ASP A 16 -1.03 14.97 -3.09
CA ASP A 16 -0.66 14.28 -1.87
C ASP A 16 0.21 13.09 -2.20
N GLU A 17 1.43 13.12 -1.67
CA GLU A 17 2.39 12.02 -1.69
C GLU A 17 1.73 10.69 -1.31
N TRP A 18 0.78 10.70 -0.37
CA TRP A 18 0.04 9.50 0.03
C TRP A 18 -0.88 8.95 -1.07
N MET A 19 -1.47 9.78 -1.94
CA MET A 19 -2.28 9.33 -3.08
C MET A 19 -1.42 8.62 -4.13
N GLU A 20 -0.22 9.14 -4.39
CA GLU A 20 0.77 8.48 -5.25
C GLU A 20 1.18 7.13 -4.67
N SER A 21 1.44 7.07 -3.36
CA SER A 21 1.74 5.83 -2.64
C SER A 21 0.58 4.85 -2.67
N ALA A 22 -0.66 5.31 -2.45
CA ALA A 22 -1.86 4.48 -2.57
C ALA A 22 -2.03 3.90 -3.99
N ARG A 23 -1.70 4.67 -5.02
CA ARG A 23 -1.70 4.18 -6.42
C ARG A 23 -0.66 3.09 -6.63
N LYS A 24 0.59 3.34 -6.23
CA LYS A 24 1.68 2.34 -6.33
C LYS A 24 1.34 1.06 -5.57
N LEU A 25 0.73 1.18 -4.39
CA LEU A 25 0.27 0.05 -3.61
C LEU A 25 -0.73 -0.82 -4.39
N LYS A 26 -1.71 -0.18 -5.05
CA LYS A 26 -2.70 -0.86 -5.90
C LYS A 26 -2.06 -1.54 -7.11
N GLU A 27 -1.06 -0.93 -7.72
CA GLU A 27 -0.30 -1.53 -8.82
C GLU A 27 0.42 -2.79 -8.38
N ILE A 28 1.14 -2.76 -7.25
CA ILE A 28 1.85 -3.92 -6.70
C ILE A 28 0.86 -5.03 -6.30
N ASP A 29 -0.26 -4.69 -5.67
CA ASP A 29 -1.33 -5.65 -5.34
C ASP A 29 -1.91 -6.32 -6.60
N GLY A 30 -2.10 -5.54 -7.67
CA GLY A 30 -2.55 -6.03 -8.97
C GLY A 30 -1.56 -7.00 -9.63
N LEU A 31 -0.25 -6.77 -9.44
CA LEU A 31 0.80 -7.68 -9.93
C LEU A 31 0.91 -8.94 -9.06
N LEU A 32 0.89 -8.80 -7.73
CA LEU A 32 1.13 -9.91 -6.80
C LEU A 32 0.01 -10.96 -6.82
N LYS A 33 -1.26 -10.53 -6.86
CA LYS A 33 -2.43 -11.42 -6.77
C LYS A 33 -2.42 -12.55 -7.81
N PRO A 34 -2.23 -12.28 -9.12
CA PRO A 34 -2.10 -13.32 -10.13
C PRO A 34 -0.97 -14.32 -9.84
N PHE A 35 0.22 -13.84 -9.45
CA PHE A 35 1.36 -14.72 -9.14
C PHE A 35 1.09 -15.63 -7.95
N LEU A 36 0.44 -15.12 -6.90
CA LEU A 36 0.08 -15.94 -5.74
C LEU A 36 -0.96 -17.00 -6.10
N LEU A 37 -1.99 -16.64 -6.88
CA LEU A 37 -3.01 -17.58 -7.34
C LEU A 37 -2.41 -18.67 -8.23
N GLU A 38 -1.55 -18.30 -9.17
CA GLU A 38 -0.92 -19.25 -10.08
C GLU A 38 0.11 -20.12 -9.37
N GLY A 39 0.90 -19.54 -8.46
CA GLY A 39 1.85 -20.26 -7.62
C GLY A 39 1.15 -21.31 -6.74
N LYS A 40 -0.01 -21.00 -6.17
CA LYS A 40 -0.83 -21.99 -5.43
C LYS A 40 -1.39 -23.08 -6.34
N LYS A 41 -1.83 -22.73 -7.55
CA LYS A 41 -2.42 -23.68 -8.51
C LYS A 41 -1.40 -24.66 -9.08
N GLN A 42 -0.20 -24.19 -9.40
CA GLN A 42 0.85 -25.01 -10.03
C GLN A 42 1.69 -25.81 -9.01
N GLY A 43 1.40 -25.73 -7.72
CA GLY A 43 2.24 -26.37 -6.69
C GLY A 43 3.62 -25.71 -6.59
N GLY A 44 3.65 -24.38 -6.66
CA GLY A 44 4.87 -23.60 -6.50
C GLY A 44 5.60 -23.93 -5.20
N SER A 45 6.91 -23.69 -5.17
CA SER A 45 7.74 -23.98 -4.00
C SER A 45 7.14 -23.36 -2.73
N ALA A 46 7.15 -24.11 -1.63
CA ALA A 46 6.65 -23.62 -0.34
C ALA A 46 7.35 -22.31 0.09
N GLY A 47 8.64 -22.15 -0.24
CA GLY A 47 9.39 -20.93 0.03
C GLY A 47 8.95 -19.73 -0.83
N LEU A 48 8.60 -19.98 -2.10
CA LEU A 48 8.06 -18.96 -3.01
C LEU A 48 6.68 -18.49 -2.51
N ILE A 49 5.77 -19.43 -2.25
CA ILE A 49 4.40 -19.12 -1.78
C ILE A 49 4.46 -18.37 -0.45
N SER A 50 5.25 -18.84 0.52
CA SER A 50 5.41 -18.15 1.81
C SER A 50 5.94 -16.72 1.66
N SER A 51 6.82 -16.47 0.69
CA SER A 51 7.35 -15.13 0.43
C SER A 51 6.31 -14.21 -0.22
N LEU A 52 5.51 -14.73 -1.16
CA LEU A 52 4.38 -14.01 -1.75
C LEU A 52 3.29 -13.70 -0.70
N GLU A 53 3.00 -14.61 0.22
CA GLU A 53 2.03 -14.39 1.31
C GLU A 53 2.50 -13.33 2.31
N ARG A 54 3.81 -13.26 2.58
CA ARG A 54 4.39 -12.15 3.36
C ARG A 54 4.22 -10.82 2.65
N ALA A 55 4.55 -10.74 1.36
CA ALA A 55 4.32 -9.54 0.56
C ALA A 55 2.84 -9.13 0.58
N GLN A 56 1.91 -10.08 0.45
CA GLN A 56 0.47 -9.82 0.53
C GLN A 56 0.03 -9.29 1.90
N THR A 57 0.64 -9.79 2.97
CA THR A 57 0.37 -9.32 4.34
C THR A 57 0.82 -7.87 4.53
N VAL A 58 1.99 -7.50 4.00
CA VAL A 58 2.49 -6.12 4.02
C VAL A 58 1.57 -5.20 3.20
N LEU A 59 1.18 -5.62 1.99
CA LEU A 59 0.23 -4.87 1.16
C LEU A 59 -1.12 -4.65 1.85
N TYR A 60 -1.63 -5.66 2.57
CA TYR A 60 -2.87 -5.54 3.32
C TYR A 60 -2.75 -4.52 4.47
N ARG A 61 -1.63 -4.48 5.19
CA ARG A 61 -1.38 -3.47 6.23
C ARG A 61 -1.32 -2.06 5.63
N ASN A 62 -0.62 -1.91 4.52
CA ASN A 62 -0.54 -0.62 3.81
C ASN A 62 -1.91 -0.17 3.29
N ALA A 63 -2.78 -1.10 2.88
CA ALA A 63 -4.15 -0.74 2.50
C ALA A 63 -4.93 -0.16 3.67
N CYS A 64 -4.75 -0.70 4.88
CA CYS A 64 -5.33 -0.13 6.10
C CYS A 64 -4.78 1.27 6.38
N LEU A 65 -3.48 1.49 6.17
CA LEU A 65 -2.87 2.81 6.34
C LEU A 65 -3.45 3.84 5.38
N VAL A 66 -3.67 3.49 4.11
CA VAL A 66 -4.30 4.39 3.12
C VAL A 66 -5.69 4.82 3.58
N GLN A 67 -6.53 3.90 4.06
CA GLN A 67 -7.86 4.24 4.58
C GLN A 67 -7.79 5.13 5.82
N GLU A 68 -6.81 4.89 6.70
CA GLU A 68 -6.63 5.70 7.89
C GLU A 68 -6.14 7.10 7.55
N ILE A 69 -5.21 7.25 6.60
CA ILE A 69 -4.76 8.55 6.08
C ILE A 69 -5.94 9.31 5.50
N GLU A 70 -6.72 8.68 4.61
CA GLU A 70 -7.93 9.26 4.00
C GLU A 70 -8.91 9.73 5.08
N ARG A 71 -9.14 8.91 6.11
CA ARG A 71 -9.98 9.28 7.26
C ARG A 71 -9.45 10.50 8.01
N GLN A 72 -8.14 10.64 8.21
CA GLN A 72 -7.54 11.81 8.85
C GLN A 72 -7.70 13.06 7.98
N HIS A 73 -7.54 12.94 6.65
CA HIS A 73 -7.81 14.05 5.73
C HIS A 73 -9.27 14.52 5.77
N ASP A 74 -10.23 13.59 5.77
CA ASP A 74 -11.66 13.89 5.93
C ASP A 74 -11.94 14.63 7.26
N LEU A 75 -11.34 14.17 8.36
CA LEU A 75 -11.47 14.82 9.67
C LEU A 75 -10.84 16.22 9.69
N ALA A 76 -9.68 16.41 9.04
CA ALA A 76 -9.03 17.70 8.95
C ALA A 76 -9.86 18.70 8.12
N ALA A 77 -10.51 18.22 7.05
CA ALA A 77 -11.42 19.02 6.23
C ALA A 77 -12.69 19.43 7.01
N ALA A 78 -13.21 18.55 7.87
CA ALA A 78 -14.39 18.82 8.69
C ALA A 78 -14.16 19.78 9.87
N ALA A 79 -12.90 20.00 10.30
CA ALA A 79 -12.55 20.86 11.44
C ALA A 79 -11.69 22.09 11.04
N PRO A 80 -12.17 22.96 10.13
CA PRO A 80 -11.40 24.10 9.65
C PRO A 80 -11.11 25.08 10.80
N HIS A 81 -9.90 25.65 10.78
CA HIS A 81 -9.43 26.66 11.75
C HIS A 81 -9.30 26.23 13.22
N SER A 82 -9.20 24.93 13.51
CA SER A 82 -8.94 24.43 14.86
C SER A 82 -7.46 24.05 15.08
N PRO A 83 -6.90 24.23 16.29
CA PRO A 83 -5.58 23.66 16.62
C PRO A 83 -5.55 22.13 16.50
N HIS A 84 -6.71 21.47 16.63
CA HIS A 84 -6.89 20.04 16.38
C HIS A 84 -6.59 19.64 14.94
N ARG A 85 -6.88 20.49 13.95
CA ARG A 85 -6.58 20.24 12.54
C ARG A 85 -5.08 20.00 12.30
N ASN A 86 -4.21 20.77 12.95
CA ASN A 86 -2.77 20.62 12.77
C ASN A 86 -2.26 19.29 13.35
N ALA A 87 -2.84 18.82 14.46
CA ALA A 87 -2.51 17.52 15.03
C ALA A 87 -2.97 16.36 14.12
N ILE A 88 -4.16 16.47 13.53
CA ILE A 88 -4.70 15.50 12.57
C ILE A 88 -3.80 15.42 11.32
N LEU A 89 -3.38 16.57 10.78
CA LEU A 89 -2.48 16.61 9.62
C LEU A 89 -1.08 16.07 9.93
N ALA A 90 -0.55 16.32 11.14
CA ALA A 90 0.71 15.72 11.58
C ALA A 90 0.60 14.18 11.65
N GLN A 91 -0.51 13.66 12.19
CA GLN A 91 -0.77 12.21 12.21
C GLN A 91 -0.90 11.62 10.80
N ALA A 92 -1.57 12.31 9.87
CA ALA A 92 -1.64 11.89 8.48
C ALA A 92 -0.25 11.81 7.81
N ALA A 93 0.64 12.75 8.13
CA ALA A 93 2.02 12.74 7.66
C ALA A 93 2.84 11.57 8.24
N GLU A 94 2.71 11.27 9.53
CA GLU A 94 3.35 10.10 10.17
C GLU A 94 2.89 8.79 9.52
N LEU A 95 1.57 8.64 9.32
CA LEU A 95 0.99 7.47 8.66
C LEU A 95 1.44 7.36 7.19
N THR A 96 1.63 8.48 6.51
CA THR A 96 2.16 8.51 5.13
C THR A 96 3.60 8.01 5.07
N ALA A 97 4.43 8.38 6.05
CA ALA A 97 5.79 7.87 6.15
C ALA A 97 5.80 6.35 6.42
N GLU A 98 4.91 5.86 7.29
CA GLU A 98 4.74 4.42 7.55
C GLU A 98 4.27 3.68 6.29
N LEU A 99 3.32 4.25 5.54
CA LEU A 99 2.85 3.72 4.27
C LEU A 99 3.99 3.60 3.25
N ASN A 100 4.82 4.64 3.12
CA ASN A 100 5.97 4.64 2.21
C ASN A 100 6.97 3.55 2.59
N HIS A 101 7.29 3.44 3.88
CA HIS A 101 8.19 2.40 4.38
C HIS A 101 7.65 0.99 4.10
N GLY A 102 6.37 0.74 4.39
CA GLY A 102 5.75 -0.55 4.09
C GLY A 102 5.65 -0.83 2.58
N LEU A 103 5.59 0.20 1.74
CA LEU A 103 5.62 0.05 0.29
C LEU A 103 7.00 -0.43 -0.18
N ASP A 104 8.06 0.16 0.34
CA ASP A 104 9.44 -0.26 0.05
C ASP A 104 9.68 -1.72 0.48
N GLU A 105 9.17 -2.11 1.66
CA GLU A 105 9.23 -3.51 2.11
C GLU A 105 8.48 -4.46 1.18
N ALA A 106 7.29 -4.07 0.71
CA ALA A 106 6.50 -4.88 -0.22
C ALA A 106 7.20 -5.03 -1.58
N ILE A 107 7.82 -3.96 -2.09
CA ILE A 107 8.60 -3.97 -3.33
C ILE A 107 9.85 -4.84 -3.16
N GLU A 108 10.56 -4.73 -2.04
CA GLU A 108 11.75 -5.53 -1.76
C GLU A 108 11.39 -7.03 -1.66
N ALA A 109 10.31 -7.36 -0.93
CA ALA A 109 9.83 -8.74 -0.81
C ALA A 109 9.39 -9.30 -2.17
N TYR A 110 8.68 -8.51 -2.97
CA TYR A 110 8.26 -8.90 -4.31
C TYR A 110 9.46 -9.11 -5.24
N SER A 111 10.39 -8.15 -5.32
CA SER A 111 11.55 -8.20 -6.22
C SER A 111 12.51 -9.33 -5.89
N LYS A 112 12.75 -9.64 -4.61
CA LYS A 112 13.52 -10.85 -4.22
C LYS A 112 12.84 -12.14 -4.66
N THR A 113 11.52 -12.16 -4.68
CA THR A 113 10.72 -13.35 -5.00
C THR A 113 10.60 -13.55 -6.51
N THR A 114 10.40 -12.49 -7.29
CA THR A 114 10.27 -12.56 -8.75
C THR A 114 11.61 -12.48 -9.48
N GLY A 115 12.52 -11.60 -9.06
CA GLY A 115 13.86 -11.45 -9.65
C GLY A 115 14.84 -12.58 -9.30
N GLY A 116 14.54 -13.37 -8.25
CA GLY A 116 15.26 -14.60 -7.94
C GLY A 116 14.66 -15.86 -8.60
N ALA A 117 13.37 -15.85 -8.95
CA ALA A 117 12.67 -16.99 -9.54
C ALA A 117 12.57 -16.93 -11.07
N LEU A 118 12.64 -15.73 -11.65
CA LEU A 118 12.77 -15.48 -13.08
C LEU A 118 14.21 -15.01 -13.32
N GLY A 119 15.12 -15.92 -13.69
CA GLY A 119 16.45 -15.51 -14.13
C GLY A 119 16.38 -14.51 -15.30
N PRO A 120 17.46 -13.77 -15.60
CA PRO A 120 17.48 -12.82 -16.72
C PRO A 120 17.19 -13.59 -18.03
N GLY A 121 15.95 -13.52 -18.54
CA GLY A 121 15.55 -14.19 -19.78
C GLY A 121 14.14 -14.79 -19.82
N ARG A 122 13.26 -14.59 -18.84
CA ARG A 122 11.85 -14.97 -18.92
C ARG A 122 10.90 -13.92 -18.37
#